data_AF-A0AAU7JPJ9-F1
#
_entry.id   AF-A0AAU7JPJ9-F1
#
_cell.length_a   1.000
_cell.length_b   1.000
_cell.length_c   1.000
_cell.angle_alpha   90.00
_cell.angle_beta   90.00
_cell.angle_gamma   90.00
#
_symmetry.space_group_name_H-M   'P 1'
#
loop_
_entity.id
_entity.type
_entity.pdbx_description
1 polymer ?
#
loop_
_entity_poly.entity_id
_entity_poly.type
_entity_poly.pdbx_seq_one_letter_code
_entity_poly.pdbx_strand_id
1 'polypeptide(L)'
;MVGSSEDVRAVARQVRHDGERVRHVAARVGATRGVGWRSVAATRFREVVTDRVGALGRAVGGLDRAAEALEAHALALDRAREALRAIAGELPGRRGGR
;
A
#
# COMPACT_ATOMS: atom_id res chain seq x y z
N MET A 1 7.26 16.85 7.19
CA MET A 1 6.13 16.87 8.14
C MET A 1 5.18 15.79 7.65
N VAL A 2 5.23 14.59 8.22
CA VAL A 2 4.30 13.51 7.87
C VAL A 2 3.18 13.60 8.90
N GLY A 3 1.98 14.01 8.50
CA GLY A 3 0.89 14.13 9.47
C GLY A 3 -0.42 14.67 8.93
N SER A 4 -0.47 15.16 7.69
CA SER A 4 -1.75 15.45 7.04
C SER A 4 -2.34 14.19 6.42
N SER A 5 -3.67 14.14 6.31
CA SER A 5 -4.39 13.08 5.57
C SER A 5 -3.96 13.02 4.10
N GLU A 6 -3.50 14.14 3.53
CA GLU A 6 -2.96 14.21 2.17
C GLU A 6 -1.58 13.52 2.06
N ASP A 7 -0.70 13.70 3.05
CA ASP A 7 0.59 12.99 3.11
C ASP A 7 0.35 11.49 3.18
N VAL A 8 -0.59 11.05 4.03
CA VAL A 8 -0.95 9.63 4.19
C VAL A 8 -1.49 9.06 2.86
N ARG A 9 -2.34 9.82 2.14
CA ARG A 9 -2.81 9.43 0.80
C ARG A 9 -1.69 9.36 -0.22
N ALA A 10 -0.71 10.26 -0.15
CA ALA A 10 0.46 10.22 -1.04
C ALA A 10 1.26 8.94 -0.82
N VAL A 11 1.49 8.56 0.44
CA VAL A 11 2.13 7.28 0.78
C VAL A 11 1.30 6.10 0.30
N ALA A 12 -0.03 6.10 0.48
CA ALA A 12 -0.90 5.04 -0.02
C ALA A 12 -0.78 4.85 -1.55
N ARG A 13 -0.76 5.95 -2.31
CA ARG A 13 -0.54 5.92 -3.77
C ARG A 13 0.84 5.36 -4.13
N GLN A 14 1.88 5.76 -3.41
CA GLN A 14 3.23 5.25 -3.61
C GLN A 14 3.29 3.73 -3.36
N VAL A 15 2.68 3.26 -2.27
CA VAL A 15 2.63 1.82 -1.93
C VAL A 15 1.91 1.02 -3.02
N ARG A 16 0.80 1.54 -3.58
CA ARG A 16 0.12 0.90 -4.73
C ARG A 16 1.01 0.82 -5.96
N HIS A 17 1.70 1.92 -6.26
CA HIS A 17 2.63 1.96 -7.38
C HIS A 17 3.77 0.95 -7.21
N ASP A 18 4.33 0.84 -6.01
CA ASP A 18 5.34 -0.17 -5.71
C ASP A 18 4.77 -1.60 -5.83
N GLY A 19 3.52 -1.81 -5.42
CA GLY A 19 2.78 -3.05 -5.65
C GLY A 19 2.69 -3.42 -7.14
N GLU A 20 2.35 -2.46 -8.00
CA GLU A 20 2.33 -2.65 -9.47
C GLU A 20 3.71 -3.02 -10.02
N ARG A 21 4.77 -2.35 -9.55
CA ARG A 21 6.15 -2.67 -9.95
C ARG A 21 6.51 -4.11 -9.56
N VAL A 22 6.15 -4.54 -8.36
CA VAL A 22 6.38 -5.92 -7.92
C VAL A 22 5.59 -6.91 -8.77
N ARG A 23 4.32 -6.63 -9.12
CA ARG A 23 3.53 -7.47 -10.04
C ARG A 23 4.21 -7.61 -11.40
N HIS A 24 4.74 -6.51 -11.94
CA HIS A 24 5.47 -6.54 -13.20
C HIS A 24 6.75 -7.40 -13.12
N VAL A 25 7.53 -7.27 -12.05
CA VAL A 25 8.70 -8.11 -11.80
C VAL A 25 8.31 -9.58 -11.66
N ALA A 26 7.24 -9.88 -10.91
CA ALA A 26 6.74 -11.24 -10.73
C ALA A 26 6.32 -11.87 -12.06
N ALA A 27 5.66 -11.12 -12.95
CA ALA A 27 5.29 -11.57 -14.28
C ALA A 27 6.53 -11.91 -15.12
N ARG A 28 7.55 -11.04 -15.11
CA ARG A 28 8.82 -11.27 -15.82
C ARG A 28 9.55 -12.51 -15.31
N VAL A 29 9.63 -12.67 -13.99
CA VAL A 29 10.23 -13.85 -13.35
C VAL A 29 9.43 -15.11 -13.73
N GLY A 30 8.10 -15.05 -13.65
CA GLY A 30 7.23 -16.17 -14.02
C GLY A 30 7.40 -16.62 -15.47
N ALA A 31 7.56 -15.67 -16.40
CA ALA A 31 7.80 -15.98 -17.82
C ALA A 31 9.07 -16.81 -18.04
N THR A 32 10.10 -16.66 -17.18
CA THR A 32 11.32 -17.45 -17.29
C THR A 32 11.10 -18.95 -17.07
N ARG A 33 9.99 -19.36 -16.43
CA ARG A 33 9.65 -20.77 -16.20
C ARG A 33 9.55 -21.59 -17.50
N GLY A 34 9.29 -20.93 -18.64
CA GLY A 34 9.15 -21.53 -19.97
C GLY A 34 10.44 -22.07 -20.61
N VAL A 35 11.48 -22.39 -19.83
CA VAL A 35 12.73 -22.98 -20.36
C VAL A 35 12.45 -24.27 -21.14
N GLY A 36 12.94 -24.32 -22.38
CA GLY A 36 12.66 -25.40 -23.35
C GLY A 36 13.49 -26.67 -23.18
N TRP A 37 14.52 -26.65 -22.34
CA TRP A 37 15.31 -27.85 -22.10
C TRP A 37 14.67 -28.77 -21.05
N ARG A 38 14.98 -30.07 -21.15
CA ARG A 38 14.53 -31.11 -20.23
C ARG A 38 15.74 -31.68 -19.49
N SER A 39 15.84 -31.37 -18.20
CA SER A 39 16.86 -31.90 -17.29
C SER A 39 16.41 -31.75 -15.85
N VAL A 40 17.08 -32.42 -14.91
CA VAL A 40 16.86 -32.23 -13.47
C VAL A 40 17.06 -30.76 -13.07
N ALA A 41 18.04 -30.08 -13.68
CA ALA A 41 18.26 -28.65 -13.48
C ALA A 41 17.06 -27.80 -13.98
N ALA A 42 16.43 -28.18 -15.10
CA ALA A 42 15.23 -27.50 -15.60
C ALA A 42 14.07 -27.61 -14.59
N THR A 43 13.86 -28.80 -14.02
CA THR A 43 12.81 -29.03 -13.02
C THR A 43 13.04 -28.17 -11.78
N ARG A 44 14.25 -28.21 -11.20
CA ARG A 44 14.61 -27.39 -10.04
C ARG A 44 14.46 -25.90 -10.31
N PHE A 45 14.87 -25.46 -11.49
CA PHE A 45 14.70 -24.07 -11.91
C PHE A 45 13.22 -23.67 -11.93
N ARG A 46 12.32 -24.49 -12.50
CA ARG A 46 10.88 -24.20 -12.53
C ARG A 46 10.26 -24.17 -11.13
N GLU A 47 10.69 -25.05 -10.23
CA GLU A 47 10.28 -25.06 -8.81
C GLU A 47 10.69 -23.75 -8.13
N VAL A 48 11.97 -23.38 -8.22
CA VAL A 48 12.48 -22.12 -7.64
C VAL A 48 11.73 -20.92 -8.20
N VAL A 49 11.51 -20.83 -9.51
CA VAL A 49 10.75 -19.74 -10.12
C VAL A 49 9.31 -19.70 -9.57
N THR A 50 8.67 -20.86 -9.39
CA THR A 50 7.31 -20.96 -8.83
C THR A 50 7.27 -20.41 -7.40
N ASP A 51 8.22 -20.81 -6.56
CA ASP A 51 8.31 -20.35 -5.18
C ASP A 51 8.55 -18.83 -5.10
N ARG A 52 9.42 -18.31 -5.98
CA ARG A 52 9.71 -16.88 -6.05
C ARG A 52 8.51 -16.07 -6.51
N VAL A 53 7.78 -16.51 -7.53
CA VAL A 53 6.54 -15.87 -7.96
C VAL A 53 5.50 -15.90 -6.85
N GLY A 54 5.36 -17.03 -6.13
CA GLY A 54 4.46 -17.12 -4.98
C GLY A 54 4.84 -16.17 -3.84
N ALA A 55 6.13 -16.02 -3.54
CA ALA A 55 6.63 -15.07 -2.55
C ALA A 55 6.36 -13.61 -2.96
N LEU A 56 6.59 -13.26 -4.22
CA LEU A 56 6.27 -11.93 -4.76
C LEU A 56 4.77 -11.64 -4.71
N GLY A 57 3.92 -12.63 -5.02
CA GLY A 57 2.47 -12.51 -4.90
C GLY A 57 2.02 -12.21 -3.46
N ARG A 58 2.62 -12.88 -2.46
CA ARG A 58 2.37 -12.57 -1.04
C ARG A 58 2.80 -11.15 -0.67
N ALA A 59 3.94 -10.69 -1.20
CA ALA A 59 4.42 -9.32 -0.97
C ALA A 59 3.45 -8.28 -1.57
N VAL A 60 2.96 -8.49 -2.80
CA VAL A 60 1.94 -7.64 -3.43
C VAL A 60 0.68 -7.58 -2.57
N GLY A 61 0.16 -8.73 -2.13
CA GLY A 61 -1.00 -8.75 -1.25
C GLY A 61 -0.77 -8.08 0.10
N GLY A 62 0.48 -7.98 0.58
CA GLY A 62 0.84 -7.16 1.74
C GLY A 62 0.83 -5.67 1.44
N LEU A 63 1.35 -5.25 0.28
CA LEU A 63 1.34 -3.86 -0.16
C LEU A 63 -0.08 -3.34 -0.40
N ASP A 64 -0.93 -4.13 -1.04
CA ASP A 64 -2.33 -3.75 -1.29
C ASP A 64 -3.07 -3.50 0.04
N ARG A 65 -2.93 -4.42 1.01
CA ARG A 65 -3.49 -4.25 2.37
C ARG A 65 -2.92 -3.03 3.10
N ALA A 66 -1.63 -2.75 2.95
CA ALA A 66 -1.01 -1.58 3.55
C ALA A 66 -1.56 -0.27 2.94
N ALA A 67 -1.74 -0.22 1.62
CA ALA A 67 -2.34 0.93 0.95
C ALA A 67 -3.79 1.17 1.41
N GLU A 68 -4.59 0.11 1.50
CA GLU A 68 -5.98 0.19 2.01
C GLU A 68 -6.01 0.71 3.46
N ALA A 69 -5.13 0.21 4.33
CA ALA A 69 -5.03 0.67 5.71
C ALA A 69 -4.64 2.15 5.80
N LEU A 70 -3.72 2.62 4.95
CA LEU A 70 -3.33 4.02 4.88
C LEU A 70 -4.49 4.91 4.41
N GLU A 71 -5.28 4.50 3.42
CA GLU A 71 -6.45 5.25 2.98
C GLU A 71 -7.52 5.35 4.07
N ALA A 72 -7.79 4.23 4.76
CA ALA A 72 -8.69 4.23 5.91
C ALA A 72 -8.21 5.17 7.01
N HIS A 73 -6.90 5.21 7.27
CA HIS A 73 -6.30 6.13 8.23
C HIS A 73 -6.43 7.59 7.82
N ALA A 74 -6.17 7.93 6.55
CA ALA A 74 -6.34 9.29 6.04
C ALA A 74 -7.79 9.79 6.19
N LEU A 75 -8.77 8.91 5.91
CA LEU A 75 -10.18 9.19 6.12
C LEU A 75 -10.53 9.42 7.61
N ALA A 76 -9.93 8.63 8.51
CA ALA A 76 -10.11 8.83 9.95
C ALA A 76 -9.53 10.18 10.42
N LEU A 77 -8.37 10.59 9.88
CA LEU A 77 -7.78 11.90 10.17
C LEU A 77 -8.66 13.06 9.72
N ASP A 78 -9.28 12.96 8.53
CA ASP A 78 -10.20 14.00 8.04
C ASP A 78 -11.43 14.13 8.94
N ARG A 79 -12.04 13.00 9.32
CA ARG A 79 -13.18 12.99 10.24
C ARG A 79 -12.83 13.58 11.60
N ALA A 80 -11.66 13.23 12.16
CA ALA A 80 -11.19 13.79 13.41
C ALA A 80 -10.99 15.31 13.30
N ARG A 81 -10.45 15.79 12.19
CA ARG A 81 -10.25 17.22 11.93
C ARG A 81 -11.59 17.96 11.81
N GLU A 82 -12.57 17.39 11.14
CA GLU A 82 -13.93 17.94 11.03
C GLU A 82 -14.60 18.03 12.40
N ALA A 83 -14.53 16.96 13.21
CA ALA A 83 -15.08 16.95 14.57
C ALA A 83 -14.44 18.03 15.46
N LEU A 84 -13.11 18.19 15.40
CA LEU A 84 -12.42 19.24 16.14
C LEU A 84 -12.83 20.65 15.70
N ARG A 85 -13.06 20.86 14.40
CA ARG A 85 -13.55 22.16 13.88
C ARG A 85 -14.97 22.45 14.36
N ALA A 86 -15.85 21.45 14.39
CA ALA A 86 -17.21 21.61 14.91
C ALA A 86 -17.18 22.05 16.38
N ILE A 87 -16.41 21.34 17.22
CA ILE A 87 -16.24 21.69 18.66
C ILE A 87 -15.65 23.10 18.83
N ALA A 88 -14.63 23.45 18.02
CA ALA A 88 -14.01 24.78 18.10
C ALA A 88 -14.94 25.91 17.60
N GLY A 89 -15.80 25.64 16.63
CA GLY A 89 -16.81 26.58 16.13
C GLY A 89 -18.02 26.73 17.05
N GLU A 90 -18.31 25.73 17.88
CA GLU A 90 -19.37 25.74 18.89
C GLU A 90 -18.99 26.52 20.16
N LEU A 91 -17.71 26.79 20.41
CA LEU A 91 -17.28 27.66 21.51
C LEU A 91 -17.60 29.12 21.17
N PRO A 92 -18.67 29.71 21.74
CA PRO A 92 -18.97 31.11 21.52
C PRO A 92 -17.84 31.91 22.15
N GLY A 93 -17.37 32.94 21.44
CA GLY A 93 -16.39 33.87 21.94
C GLY A 93 -16.66 34.20 23.41
N ARG A 94 -15.64 33.99 24.24
CA ARG A 94 -15.50 34.59 25.56
C ARG A 94 -15.57 36.10 25.33
N ARG A 95 -16.80 36.61 25.18
CA ARG A 95 -17.12 38.03 25.08
C ARG A 95 -16.45 38.69 26.26
N GLY A 96 -15.59 39.65 25.96
CA GLY A 96 -15.01 40.52 26.98
C GLY A 96 -16.12 41.09 27.84
N GLY A 97 -16.16 40.65 29.09
CA GLY A 97 -16.86 41.36 30.15
C GLY A 97 -16.07 42.63 30.40
N ARG A 98 -16.68 43.77 30.02
CA ARG A 98 -16.37 45.08 30.58
C ARG A 98 -16.75 45.10 32.05
#